data_AF-A0A4V1M9K1-F1
#
_entry.id   AF-A0A4V1M9K1-F1
#
_cell.length_a   1.000
_cell.length_b   1.000
_cell.length_c   1.000
_cell.angle_alpha   90.00
_cell.angle_beta   90.00
_cell.angle_gamma   90.00
#
_symmetry.space_group_name_H-M   'P 1'
#
loop_
_entity.id
_entity.type
_entity.pdbx_description
1 polymer ?
#
loop_
_entity_poly.entity_id
_entity_poly.type
_entity_poly.pdbx_seq_one_letter_code
_entity_poly.pdbx_strand_id
1 'polypeptide(L)'
;MLEFYVFIFVCVLLMLASFIHNLVKRKRISAGHFVHPLVSYGRKMEVDFDKCELKTNTYYEEVENESFPTTIQMIDALYRSNQSINSVKREVSVLLYKHQNEDGSIITYRTPPITMQPDLIRYNMLQQKKAVIYVDPVNDANYFFDTGFTQ
;
A
#
# COMPACT_ATOMS: atom_id res chain seq x y z
N MET A 1 58.38 11.11 -9.75
CA MET A 1 57.67 10.65 -8.54
C MET A 1 56.47 11.54 -8.23
N LEU A 2 56.64 12.86 -8.05
CA LEU A 2 55.53 13.78 -7.71
C LEU A 2 54.36 13.76 -8.71
N GLU A 3 54.63 13.77 -10.01
CA GLU A 3 53.58 13.78 -11.05
C GLU A 3 52.71 12.52 -11.04
N PHE A 4 53.28 11.37 -10.64
CA PHE A 4 52.54 10.11 -10.54
C PHE A 4 51.54 10.14 -9.37
N TYR A 5 51.90 10.77 -8.25
CA TYR A 5 50.99 10.95 -7.11
C TYR A 5 49.83 11.89 -7.43
N VAL A 6 50.07 12.95 -8.21
CA VAL A 6 49.01 13.87 -8.65
C VAL A 6 47.98 13.15 -9.51
N PHE A 7 48.43 12.31 -10.45
CA PHE A 7 47.53 11.55 -11.31
C PHE A 7 46.65 10.56 -10.53
N ILE A 8 47.24 9.83 -9.57
CA ILE A 8 46.49 8.91 -8.70
C ILE A 8 45.45 9.67 -7.88
N PHE A 9 45.82 10.82 -7.32
CA PHE A 9 44.91 11.63 -6.50
C PHE A 9 43.68 12.12 -7.29
N VAL A 10 43.88 12.56 -8.53
CA VAL A 10 42.78 12.98 -9.42
C VAL A 10 41.85 11.79 -9.75
N CYS A 11 42.40 10.62 -10.06
CA CYS A 11 41.59 9.43 -10.33
C CYS A 11 40.76 8.99 -9.10
N VAL A 12 41.35 9.06 -7.90
CA VAL A 12 40.64 8.74 -6.65
C VAL A 12 39.50 9.72 -6.40
N LEU A 13 39.72 11.03 -6.63
CA LEU A 13 38.67 12.04 -6.49
C LEU A 13 37.50 11.81 -7.46
N LEU A 14 37.79 11.45 -8.72
CA LEU A 14 36.75 11.14 -9.71
C LEU A 14 35.95 9.88 -9.34
N MET A 15 36.62 8.85 -8.84
CA MET A 15 35.93 7.64 -8.36
C MET A 15 35.05 7.92 -7.15
N LEU A 16 35.53 8.72 -6.18
CA LEU A 16 34.74 9.12 -5.02
C LEU A 16 33.52 9.96 -5.42
N ALA A 17 33.67 10.91 -6.36
CA ALA A 17 32.56 11.71 -6.85
C ALA A 17 31.48 10.85 -7.53
N SER A 18 31.88 9.89 -8.37
CA SER A 18 30.97 8.93 -9.01
C SER A 18 30.27 8.03 -7.99
N PHE A 19 31.00 7.58 -6.97
CA PHE A 19 30.46 6.76 -5.89
C PHE A 19 29.40 7.50 -5.05
N ILE A 20 29.70 8.75 -4.65
CA ILE A 20 28.76 9.61 -3.92
C ILE A 20 27.51 9.87 -4.78
N HIS A 21 27.67 10.16 -6.06
CA HIS A 21 26.53 10.37 -6.98
C HIS A 21 25.63 9.13 -7.08
N ASN A 22 26.21 7.93 -7.17
CA ASN A 22 25.45 6.67 -7.18
C ASN A 22 24.72 6.39 -5.86
N LEU A 23 25.33 6.71 -4.71
CA LEU A 23 24.67 6.57 -3.41
C LEU A 23 23.48 7.53 -3.25
N VAL A 24 23.61 8.77 -3.70
CA VAL A 24 22.50 9.74 -3.69
C VAL A 24 21.37 9.30 -4.63
N LYS A 25 21.70 8.75 -5.80
CA LYS A 25 20.71 8.17 -6.72
C LYS A 25 19.96 7.00 -6.08
N ARG A 26 20.65 6.11 -5.36
CA ARG A 26 20.02 4.99 -4.63
C ARG A 26 19.11 5.48 -3.49
N LYS A 27 19.51 6.50 -2.72
CA LYS A 27 18.64 7.07 -1.66
C LYS A 27 17.36 7.70 -2.20
N ARG A 28 17.40 8.35 -3.38
CA ARG A 28 16.19 8.90 -4.01
C ARG A 28 15.21 7.81 -4.48
N ILE A 29 15.71 6.63 -4.85
CA ILE A 29 14.85 5.50 -5.26
C ILE A 29 14.15 4.88 -4.03
N SER A 30 14.78 4.86 -2.85
CA SER A 30 14.15 4.37 -1.60
C SER A 30 13.12 5.33 -0.98
N ALA A 31 13.15 6.62 -1.33
CA ALA A 31 12.11 7.59 -0.94
C ALA A 31 11.02 7.75 -2.01
N GLY A 32 11.17 7.07 -3.15
CA GLY A 32 10.12 6.99 -4.16
C GLY A 32 9.00 6.12 -3.61
N HIS A 33 7.79 6.66 -3.57
CA HIS A 33 6.57 5.88 -3.34
C HIS A 33 6.67 4.57 -4.15
N PHE A 34 6.24 3.45 -3.58
CA PHE A 34 6.19 2.18 -4.31
C PHE A 34 5.18 2.33 -5.46
N VAL A 35 5.61 2.85 -6.60
CA VAL A 35 4.76 3.06 -7.77
C VAL A 35 4.58 1.71 -8.42
N HIS A 36 3.33 1.23 -8.42
CA HIS A 36 2.99 -0.05 -9.04
C HIS A 36 3.46 -0.05 -10.52
N PRO A 37 4.09 -1.12 -11.04
CA PRO A 37 4.65 -1.13 -12.40
C PRO A 37 3.62 -0.75 -13.48
N LEU A 38 2.35 -1.13 -13.28
CA LEU A 38 1.25 -0.77 -14.19
C LEU A 38 1.03 0.74 -14.34
N VAL A 39 1.50 1.57 -13.42
CA VAL A 39 1.39 3.03 -13.56
C VAL A 39 2.20 3.55 -14.75
N SER A 40 3.30 2.87 -15.13
CA SER A 40 4.16 3.31 -16.24
C SER A 40 3.74 2.80 -17.61
N TYR A 41 3.11 1.62 -17.70
CA TYR A 41 2.79 0.98 -18.99
C TYR A 41 1.33 0.52 -19.14
N GLY A 42 0.55 0.54 -18.05
CA GLY A 42 -0.85 0.13 -18.08
C GLY A 42 -1.72 1.14 -18.81
N ARG A 43 -2.79 0.64 -19.44
CA ARG A 43 -3.85 1.46 -20.00
C ARG A 43 -4.60 2.16 -18.86
N LYS A 44 -4.68 3.49 -18.92
CA LYS A 44 -5.35 4.30 -17.91
C LYS A 44 -6.83 4.38 -18.18
N MET A 45 -7.64 4.15 -17.15
CA MET A 45 -9.08 4.30 -17.16
C MET A 45 -9.48 5.21 -16.00
N GLU A 46 -9.96 6.41 -16.31
CA GLU A 46 -10.52 7.29 -15.29
C GLU A 46 -11.90 6.80 -14.87
N VAL A 47 -12.13 6.76 -13.56
CA VAL A 47 -13.37 6.27 -12.96
C VAL A 47 -13.89 7.30 -11.99
N ASP A 48 -15.16 7.67 -12.13
CA ASP A 48 -15.84 8.53 -11.16
C ASP A 48 -16.16 7.74 -9.89
N PHE A 49 -15.82 8.27 -8.72
CA PHE A 49 -16.12 7.60 -7.45
C PHE A 49 -17.62 7.40 -7.21
N ASP A 50 -18.47 8.21 -7.83
CA ASP A 50 -19.94 8.06 -7.79
C ASP A 50 -20.43 6.75 -8.41
N LYS A 51 -19.61 6.13 -9.28
CA LYS A 51 -19.90 4.82 -9.90
C LYS A 51 -19.25 3.66 -9.15
N CYS A 52 -18.53 3.94 -8.05
CA CYS A 52 -17.88 2.94 -7.22
C CYS A 52 -18.79 2.53 -6.06
N GLU A 53 -18.81 1.24 -5.75
CA GLU A 53 -19.51 0.68 -4.60
C GLU A 53 -18.51 0.45 -3.45
N LEU A 54 -18.76 1.08 -2.30
CA LEU A 54 -17.98 0.85 -1.07
C LEU A 54 -18.58 -0.33 -0.29
N LYS A 55 -17.85 -1.44 -0.22
CA LYS A 55 -18.21 -2.58 0.64
C LYS A 55 -17.33 -2.60 1.88
N THR A 56 -17.96 -2.62 3.05
CA THR A 56 -17.27 -2.75 4.34
C THR A 56 -17.59 -4.10 4.94
N ASN A 57 -16.56 -4.81 5.39
CA ASN A 57 -16.69 -5.99 6.21
C ASN A 57 -16.14 -5.72 7.60
N THR A 58 -16.78 -6.29 8.61
CA THR A 58 -16.31 -6.24 10.00
C THR A 58 -15.89 -7.63 10.41
N TYR A 59 -14.70 -7.75 10.99
CA TYR A 59 -14.26 -8.98 11.63
C TYR A 59 -13.70 -8.68 13.02
N TYR A 60 -13.70 -9.70 13.87
CA TYR A 60 -13.12 -9.63 15.20
C TYR A 60 -11.77 -10.32 15.15
N GLU A 61 -10.73 -9.61 15.54
CA GLU A 61 -9.38 -10.13 15.62
C GLU A 61 -9.05 -10.41 17.09
N GLU A 62 -8.66 -11.65 17.40
CA GLU A 62 -8.15 -12.00 18.72
C GLU A 62 -6.74 -11.43 18.84
N VAL A 63 -6.55 -10.46 19.74
CA VAL A 63 -5.22 -9.91 20.01
C VAL A 63 -4.61 -10.73 21.13
N GLU A 64 -3.68 -11.61 20.78
CA GLU A 64 -2.77 -12.20 21.77
C GLU A 64 -1.93 -11.07 22.35
N ASN A 65 -2.25 -10.65 23.57
CA ASN A 65 -1.39 -9.74 24.30
C ASN A 65 -0.09 -10.50 24.64
N GLU A 66 0.98 -10.28 23.87
CA GLU A 66 2.34 -10.79 24.13
C GLU A 66 2.99 -10.24 25.43
N SER A 67 2.23 -9.55 26.28
CA SER A 67 2.68 -9.23 27.63
C SER A 67 2.75 -10.53 28.43
N PHE A 68 3.97 -10.99 28.75
CA PHE A 68 4.17 -12.09 29.69
C PHE A 68 3.31 -11.85 30.94
N PRO A 69 2.37 -12.75 31.26
CA PRO A 69 1.49 -12.54 32.39
C PRO A 69 2.32 -12.48 33.66
N THR A 70 2.11 -11.43 34.46
CA THR A 70 2.71 -11.36 35.80
C THR A 70 2.24 -12.55 36.63
N THR A 71 3.00 -12.96 37.65
CA THR A 71 2.65 -14.11 38.51
C THR A 71 1.24 -14.02 39.10
N ILE A 72 0.74 -12.80 39.33
CA ILE A 72 -0.62 -12.51 39.80
C ILE A 72 -1.67 -12.84 38.73
N GLN A 73 -1.42 -12.49 37.46
CA GLN A 73 -2.30 -12.81 36.33
C GLN A 73 -2.35 -14.31 36.02
N MET A 74 -1.24 -15.04 36.25
CA MET A 74 -1.21 -16.50 36.11
C MET A 74 -2.07 -17.20 37.17
N ILE A 75 -2.06 -16.71 38.41
CA ILE A 75 -2.90 -17.26 39.49
C ILE A 75 -4.38 -16.96 39.21
N ASP A 76 -4.73 -15.73 38.81
CA ASP A 76 -6.11 -15.37 38.46
C ASP A 76 -6.66 -16.15 37.25
N ALA A 77 -5.80 -16.53 36.30
CA ALA A 77 -6.15 -17.39 35.16
C ALA A 77 -6.67 -18.77 35.58
N LEU A 78 -6.08 -19.35 36.63
CA LEU A 78 -6.45 -20.66 37.17
C LEU A 78 -7.80 -20.62 37.90
N TYR A 79 -8.17 -19.46 38.46
CA TYR A 79 -9.42 -19.27 39.20
C TYR A 79 -10.59 -18.75 38.33
N ARG A 80 -10.32 -18.14 37.17
CA ARG A 80 -11.36 -17.62 36.25
C ARG A 80 -11.14 -18.18 34.83
N SER A 81 -11.80 -19.30 34.53
CA SER A 81 -11.79 -19.94 33.19
C SER A 81 -12.45 -19.14 32.07
N ASN A 82 -12.86 -17.90 32.33
CA ASN A 82 -13.46 -16.96 31.38
C ASN A 82 -12.56 -15.74 31.21
N GLN A 83 -11.30 -15.96 30.85
CA GLN A 83 -10.44 -14.86 30.43
C GLN A 83 -11.03 -14.22 29.19
N SER A 84 -11.34 -12.94 29.31
CA SER A 84 -11.86 -12.10 28.24
C SER A 84 -10.88 -12.13 27.08
N ILE A 85 -11.20 -12.90 26.04
CA ILE A 85 -10.61 -12.73 24.71
C ILE A 85 -10.86 -11.28 24.34
N ASN A 86 -9.83 -10.45 24.42
CA ASN A 86 -9.89 -9.06 23.99
C ASN A 86 -9.94 -9.06 22.47
N SER A 87 -11.13 -9.33 21.94
CA SER A 87 -11.40 -9.26 20.51
C SER A 87 -11.49 -7.79 20.12
N VAL A 88 -10.63 -7.38 19.20
CA VAL A 88 -10.66 -6.03 18.64
C VAL A 88 -11.51 -6.09 17.38
N LYS A 89 -12.58 -5.28 17.34
CA LYS A 89 -13.38 -5.08 16.14
C LYS A 89 -12.52 -4.37 15.09
N ARG A 90 -12.28 -5.02 13.96
CA ARG A 90 -11.60 -4.44 12.79
C ARG A 90 -12.60 -4.25 11.67
N GLU A 91 -12.51 -3.11 11.00
CA GLU A 91 -13.30 -2.80 9.82
C GLU A 91 -12.36 -2.73 8.62
N VAL A 92 -12.70 -3.46 7.57
CA VAL A 92 -11.97 -3.48 6.32
C VAL A 92 -12.94 -3.18 5.19
N SER A 93 -12.63 -2.13 4.45
CA SER A 93 -13.42 -1.68 3.33
C SER A 93 -12.73 -1.94 2.01
N VAL A 94 -13.52 -2.08 0.95
CA VAL A 94 -13.03 -2.21 -0.41
C VAL A 94 -13.94 -1.45 -1.37
N LEU A 95 -13.34 -0.78 -2.35
CA LEU A 95 -14.08 -0.17 -3.45
C LEU A 95 -14.17 -1.14 -4.62
N LEU A 96 -15.36 -1.20 -5.21
CA LEU A 96 -15.67 -1.99 -6.39
C LEU A 96 -16.12 -1.07 -7.52
N TYR A 97 -15.55 -1.24 -8.70
CA TYR A 97 -16.00 -0.61 -9.92
C TYR A 97 -16.37 -1.67 -10.95
N LYS A 98 -17.57 -1.57 -11.51
CA LYS A 98 -18.05 -2.48 -12.55
C LYS A 98 -17.96 -1.78 -13.90
N HIS A 99 -17.13 -2.31 -14.79
CA HIS A 99 -16.98 -1.84 -16.15
C HIS A 99 -17.65 -2.82 -17.10
N GLN A 100 -18.39 -2.29 -18.07
CA GLN A 100 -18.97 -3.07 -19.15
C GLN A 100 -18.10 -2.91 -20.40
N ASN A 101 -17.58 -4.02 -20.89
CA ASN A 101 -16.80 -4.08 -22.12
C ASN A 101 -17.69 -3.95 -23.37
N GLU A 102 -17.07 -3.74 -24.53
CA GLU A 102 -17.76 -3.64 -25.83
C GLU A 102 -18.52 -4.93 -26.20
N ASP A 103 -18.06 -6.08 -25.72
CA ASP A 103 -18.71 -7.38 -25.88
C ASP A 103 -19.90 -7.61 -24.93
N GLY A 104 -20.20 -6.64 -24.07
CA GLY A 104 -21.26 -6.70 -23.06
C GLY A 104 -20.87 -7.44 -21.78
N SER A 105 -19.64 -7.97 -21.66
CA SER A 105 -19.16 -8.60 -20.44
C SER A 105 -18.92 -7.56 -19.33
N ILE A 106 -19.12 -7.95 -18.07
CA ILE A 106 -18.93 -7.08 -16.91
C ILE A 106 -17.66 -7.49 -16.18
N ILE A 107 -16.66 -6.61 -16.18
CA ILE A 107 -15.43 -6.74 -15.39
C ILE A 107 -15.62 -5.97 -14.08
N THR A 108 -15.28 -6.60 -12.95
CA THR A 108 -15.30 -5.93 -11.64
C THR A 108 -13.87 -5.69 -11.18
N TYR A 109 -13.49 -4.42 -11.08
CA TYR A 109 -12.23 -3.98 -10.51
C TYR A 109 -12.41 -3.72 -9.01
N ARG A 110 -11.43 -4.17 -8.21
CA ARG A 110 -11.49 -4.18 -6.75
C ARG A 110 -10.21 -3.55 -6.19
N THR A 111 -10.33 -2.62 -5.26
CA THR A 111 -9.15 -2.10 -4.56
C THR A 111 -8.56 -3.13 -3.60
N PRO A 112 -7.28 -3.01 -3.24
CA PRO A 112 -6.77 -3.67 -2.04
C PRO A 112 -7.63 -3.34 -0.80
N PRO A 113 -7.58 -4.19 0.24
CA PRO A 113 -8.20 -3.91 1.53
C PRO A 113 -7.79 -2.54 2.08
N ILE A 114 -8.78 -1.72 2.44
CA ILE A 114 -8.59 -0.39 3.02
C ILE A 114 -8.96 -0.49 4.50
N THR A 115 -8.00 -0.26 5.39
CA THR A 115 -8.14 -0.33 6.86
C THR A 115 -8.63 1.00 7.48
N MET A 116 -9.12 1.90 6.65
CA MET A 116 -9.62 3.22 7.04
C MET A 116 -11.09 3.16 7.45
N GLN A 117 -11.52 4.04 8.35
CA GLN A 117 -12.94 4.17 8.71
C GLN A 117 -13.81 4.49 7.47
N PRO A 118 -14.97 3.84 7.30
CA PRO A 118 -15.83 4.03 6.13
C PRO A 118 -16.21 5.48 5.84
N ASP A 119 -16.46 6.28 6.89
CA ASP A 119 -16.83 7.70 6.74
C ASP A 119 -15.68 8.54 6.19
N LEU A 120 -14.44 8.24 6.58
CA LEU A 120 -13.26 8.91 6.06
C LEU A 120 -13.00 8.52 4.60
N ILE A 121 -13.25 7.26 4.23
CA ILE A 121 -13.19 6.81 2.83
C ILE A 121 -14.20 7.59 1.99
N ARG A 122 -15.46 7.69 2.44
CA ARG A 122 -16.50 8.47 1.75
C ARG A 122 -16.11 9.94 1.62
N TYR A 123 -15.56 10.54 2.66
CA TYR A 123 -15.07 11.91 2.61
C TYR A 123 -13.96 12.08 1.55
N ASN A 124 -12.98 11.17 1.51
CA ASN A 124 -11.91 11.22 0.52
C ASN A 124 -12.41 11.04 -0.91
N MET A 125 -13.37 10.14 -1.13
CA MET A 125 -14.04 9.95 -2.43
C MET A 125 -14.71 11.26 -2.91
N LEU A 126 -15.37 11.98 -2.00
CA LEU A 126 -16.02 13.26 -2.31
C LEU A 126 -15.01 14.37 -2.66
N GLN A 127 -13.84 14.39 -2.00
CA GLN A 127 -12.80 15.39 -2.25
C GLN A 127 -12.12 15.17 -3.61
N GLN A 128 -11.76 13.94 -3.94
CA GLN A 128 -11.00 13.62 -5.14
C GLN A 128 -11.87 13.43 -6.39
N LYS A 129 -13.14 13.03 -6.22
CA LYS A 129 -14.17 12.79 -7.25
C LYS A 129 -13.88 11.68 -8.26
N LYS A 130 -12.60 11.43 -8.59
CA LYS A 130 -12.15 10.46 -9.57
C LYS A 130 -11.02 9.60 -9.03
N ALA A 131 -10.94 8.38 -9.55
CA ALA A 131 -9.85 7.44 -9.39
C ALA A 131 -9.30 7.02 -10.75
N VAL A 132 -8.14 6.37 -10.76
CA VAL A 132 -7.53 5.86 -11.98
C VAL A 132 -7.27 4.37 -11.84
N ILE A 133 -7.78 3.60 -12.79
CA ILE A 133 -7.48 2.18 -12.90
C ILE A 133 -6.45 2.00 -14.02
N TYR A 134 -5.34 1.36 -13.70
CA TYR A 134 -4.30 0.97 -14.64
C TYR A 134 -4.48 -0.50 -14.97
N VAL A 135 -4.83 -0.82 -16.21
CA VAL A 135 -5.09 -2.19 -16.66
C VAL A 135 -3.95 -2.64 -17.58
N ASP A 136 -3.47 -3.85 -17.39
CA ASP A 136 -2.48 -4.45 -18.29
C ASP A 136 -3.11 -4.69 -19.68
N PRO A 137 -2.54 -4.15 -20.78
CA PRO A 137 -3.12 -4.29 -22.12
C PRO A 137 -3.12 -5.73 -22.64
N VAL A 138 -2.34 -6.64 -22.05
CA VAL A 138 -2.28 -8.05 -22.45
C VAL A 138 -3.22 -8.91 -21.61
N ASN A 139 -3.48 -8.51 -20.36
CA ASN A 139 -4.26 -9.30 -19.41
C ASN A 139 -5.09 -8.40 -18.49
N ASP A 140 -6.37 -8.22 -18.80
CA ASP A 140 -7.27 -7.35 -18.03
C ASP A 140 -7.45 -7.78 -16.56
N ALA A 141 -7.10 -9.02 -16.19
CA ALA A 141 -7.11 -9.47 -14.79
C ALA A 141 -5.97 -8.86 -13.96
N ASN A 142 -4.90 -8.40 -14.61
CA ASN A 142 -3.79 -7.69 -13.97
C ASN A 142 -4.06 -6.19 -14.02
N TYR A 143 -4.49 -5.62 -12.89
CA TYR A 143 -4.80 -4.20 -12.79
C TYR A 143 -4.34 -3.62 -11.47
N PHE A 144 -4.21 -2.29 -11.45
CA PHE A 144 -3.94 -1.51 -10.25
C PHE A 144 -4.98 -0.40 -10.12
N PHE A 145 -5.72 -0.41 -9.02
CA PHE A 145 -6.75 0.58 -8.73
C PHE A 145 -6.17 1.67 -7.82
N ASP A 146 -5.79 2.78 -8.43
CA ASP A 146 -5.24 3.93 -7.72
C ASP A 146 -6.37 4.85 -7.26
N THR A 147 -6.59 4.85 -5.95
CA THR A 147 -7.60 5.69 -5.30
C THR A 147 -7.02 6.99 -4.78
N GLY A 148 -5.71 7.24 -4.85
CA GLY A 148 -5.07 8.44 -4.35
C GLY A 148 -5.04 8.64 -2.83
N PHE A 149 -5.76 7.83 -2.03
CA PHE A 149 -5.76 7.91 -0.56
C PHE A 149 -5.45 6.58 0.14
N THR A 150 -5.26 5.49 -0.62
CA THR A 150 -4.73 4.23 -0.13
C THR A 150 -3.20 4.26 -0.17
N GLN A 151 -2.56 4.68 0.92
CA GLN A 151 -1.11 4.56 1.15
C GLN A 151 -0.84 3.75 2.41
#